data_AF-A0A259K238-F1
#
_entry.id   AF-A0A259K238-F1
#
_cell.length_a   1.000
_cell.length_b   1.000
_cell.length_c   1.000
_cell.angle_alpha   90.00
_cell.angle_beta   90.00
_cell.angle_gamma   90.00
#
_symmetry.space_group_name_H-M   'P 1'
#
loop_
_entity.id
_entity.type
_entity.pdbx_description
1 polymer ?
#
loop_
_entity_poly.entity_id
_entity_poly.type
_entity_poly.pdbx_seq_one_letter_code
_entity_poly.pdbx_strand_id
1 'polypeptide(L)'
;SVCIVGPALSAIDQGFEVYVIADACGDVSDEAHERAMQRMIQAGARPMTALQYLLELQRDWARGETYELTTGIAKVHGGGYGLGIIYAKSMFGASEAH
;
A
#
# COMPACT_ATOMS: atom_id res chain seq x y z
N SER A 1 11.47 11.44 -7.32
CA SER A 1 11.83 12.75 -6.74
C SER A 1 11.08 13.89 -7.40
N VAL A 2 10.84 13.86 -8.71
CA VAL A 2 10.14 14.95 -9.41
C VAL A 2 8.65 14.65 -9.60
N CYS A 3 8.32 13.57 -10.31
CA CYS A 3 6.95 13.26 -10.74
C CYS A 3 5.95 13.00 -9.59
N ILE A 4 6.44 12.62 -8.41
CA ILE A 4 5.59 12.40 -7.22
C ILE A 4 5.53 13.65 -6.34
N VAL A 5 6.66 14.34 -6.13
CA VAL A 5 6.74 15.50 -5.25
C VAL A 5 5.91 16.66 -5.76
N GLY A 6 5.99 16.99 -7.06
CA GLY A 6 5.26 18.11 -7.63
C GLY A 6 3.74 17.99 -7.43
N PRO A 7 3.11 16.88 -7.87
CA PRO A 7 1.68 16.65 -7.66
C PRO A 7 1.29 16.53 -6.19
N ALA A 8 2.09 15.85 -5.35
CA ALA A 8 1.79 15.71 -3.93
C ALA A 8 1.72 17.06 -3.21
N LEU A 9 2.72 17.93 -3.42
CA LEU A 9 2.75 19.27 -2.83
C LEU A 9 1.60 20.14 -3.35
N SER A 10 1.28 20.04 -4.64
CA SER A 10 0.18 20.80 -5.25
C SER A 10 -1.19 20.36 -4.71
N ALA A 11 -1.38 19.06 -4.48
CA ALA A 11 -2.61 18.53 -3.90
C ALA A 11 -2.77 18.93 -2.42
N ILE A 12 -1.67 18.92 -1.65
CA ILE A 12 -1.67 19.43 -0.28
C ILE A 12 -2.05 20.92 -0.24
N ASP A 13 -1.48 21.75 -1.12
CA ASP A 13 -1.80 23.18 -1.20
C ASP A 13 -3.28 23.43 -1.55
N GLN A 14 -3.89 22.53 -2.33
CA GLN A 14 -5.32 22.53 -2.63
C GLN A 14 -6.20 21.96 -1.51
N GLY A 15 -5.63 21.55 -0.37
CA GLY A 15 -6.35 21.05 0.81
C GLY A 15 -6.70 19.57 0.77
N PHE A 16 -6.12 18.78 -0.15
CA PHE A 16 -6.31 17.34 -0.17
C PHE A 16 -5.44 16.65 0.89
N GLU A 17 -5.97 15.55 1.42
CA GLU A 17 -5.18 14.60 2.19
C GLU A 17 -4.39 13.71 1.23
N VAL A 18 -3.06 13.72 1.34
CA VAL A 18 -2.19 13.03 0.39
C VAL A 18 -1.51 11.84 1.06
N TYR A 19 -1.77 10.67 0.51
CA TYR A 19 -1.08 9.41 0.83
C TYR A 19 -0.16 9.03 -0.32
N VAL A 20 1.08 8.65 -0.03
CA VAL A 20 2.09 8.30 -1.04
C VAL A 20 2.45 6.83 -0.88
N ILE A 21 2.26 6.03 -1.93
CA ILE A 21 2.64 4.60 -1.95
C ILE A 21 4.15 4.50 -2.22
N ALA A 22 4.95 4.53 -1.16
CA ALA A 22 6.40 4.72 -1.25
C ALA A 22 7.13 3.53 -1.90
N ASP A 23 6.72 2.30 -1.59
CA ASP A 23 7.27 1.05 -2.15
C ASP A 23 6.86 0.80 -3.62
N ALA A 24 5.95 1.62 -4.16
CA ALA A 24 5.62 1.68 -5.58
C ALA A 24 6.25 2.89 -6.30
N CYS A 25 7.12 3.64 -5.64
CA CYS A 25 7.82 4.79 -6.19
C CYS A 25 9.31 4.51 -6.39
N GLY A 26 9.86 4.95 -7.52
CA GLY A 26 11.29 4.83 -7.84
C GLY A 26 11.99 6.19 -7.96
N ASP A 27 13.30 6.20 -7.75
CA ASP A 27 14.17 7.35 -7.95
C ASP A 27 15.54 6.94 -8.49
N VAL A 28 16.35 7.92 -8.89
CA VAL A 28 17.69 7.67 -9.45
C VAL A 28 18.70 7.12 -8.43
N SER A 29 18.43 7.28 -7.14
CA SER A 29 19.19 6.72 -6.03
C SER A 29 18.32 6.68 -4.77
N ASP A 30 18.73 5.87 -3.79
CA ASP A 30 18.05 5.79 -2.49
C ASP A 30 18.07 7.14 -1.78
N GLU A 31 19.20 7.86 -1.80
CA GLU A 31 19.28 9.20 -1.19
C GLU A 31 18.30 10.18 -1.85
N ALA A 32 18.14 10.14 -3.19
CA ALA A 32 17.18 10.99 -3.88
C ALA A 32 15.72 10.63 -3.49
N HIS A 33 15.42 9.33 -3.35
CA HIS A 33 14.13 8.84 -2.89
C HIS A 33 13.83 9.36 -1.47
N GLU A 34 14.77 9.17 -0.54
CA GLU A 34 14.62 9.55 0.87
C GLU A 34 14.47 11.07 1.04
N ARG A 35 15.29 11.87 0.34
CA ARG A 35 15.15 13.34 0.39
C ARG A 35 13.80 13.80 -0.17
N ALA A 36 13.31 13.16 -1.23
CA ALA A 36 11.99 13.45 -1.80
C ALA A 36 10.86 13.11 -0.82
N MET A 37 10.91 11.94 -0.18
CA MET A 37 9.93 11.51 0.83
C MET A 37 9.93 12.46 2.04
N GLN A 38 11.11 12.78 2.58
CA GLN A 38 11.22 13.72 3.71
C GLN A 38 10.61 15.07 3.40
N ARG A 39 10.85 15.61 2.19
CA ARG A 39 10.24 16.87 1.77
C ARG A 39 8.71 16.79 1.72
N MET A 40 8.15 15.69 1.22
CA MET A 40 6.68 15.51 1.19
C MET A 40 6.10 15.34 2.59
N ILE A 41 6.77 14.58 3.48
CA ILE A 41 6.37 14.43 4.88
C ILE A 41 6.34 15.78 5.59
N GLN A 42 7.35 16.62 5.41
CA GLN A 42 7.42 17.97 6.00
C GLN A 42 6.25 18.86 5.54
N ALA A 43 5.72 18.63 4.34
CA ALA A 43 4.55 19.32 3.83
C ALA A 43 3.22 18.70 4.30
N GLY A 44 3.24 17.54 4.95
CA GLY A 44 2.04 16.87 5.48
C GLY A 44 1.58 15.63 4.72
N ALA A 45 2.33 15.16 3.73
CA ALA A 45 2.04 13.88 3.07
C ALA A 45 2.23 12.70 4.03
N ARG A 46 1.48 11.61 3.81
CA ARG A 46 1.55 10.37 4.60
C ARG A 46 2.04 9.21 3.75
N PRO A 47 3.33 8.85 3.81
CA PRO A 47 3.83 7.68 3.12
C PRO A 47 3.23 6.40 3.69
N MET A 48 2.93 5.44 2.82
CA MET A 48 2.49 4.10 3.17
C MET A 48 2.96 3.09 2.11
N THR A 49 2.74 1.80 2.34
CA THR A 49 3.07 0.74 1.38
C THR A 49 1.84 0.27 0.60
N ALA A 50 2.05 -0.31 -0.58
CA ALA A 50 0.98 -0.82 -1.43
C ALA A 50 0.18 -1.92 -0.73
N LEU A 51 0.86 -2.79 0.02
CA LEU A 51 0.20 -3.84 0.81
C LEU A 51 -0.64 -3.24 1.95
N GLN A 52 -0.11 -2.26 2.67
CA GLN A 52 -0.89 -1.59 3.72
C GLN A 52 -2.14 -0.91 3.13
N TYR A 53 -1.99 -0.22 1.99
CA TYR A 53 -3.13 0.40 1.31
C TYR A 53 -4.21 -0.61 0.93
N LEU A 54 -3.82 -1.74 0.33
CA LEU A 54 -4.74 -2.82 -0.01
C LEU A 54 -5.50 -3.34 1.23
N LEU A 55 -4.79 -3.54 2.35
CA LEU A 55 -5.38 -4.06 3.57
C LEU A 55 -6.24 -3.03 4.31
N GLU A 56 -5.93 -1.74 4.23
CA GLU A 56 -6.78 -0.67 4.74
C GLU A 56 -8.10 -0.55 3.97
N LEU A 57 -8.09 -0.81 2.65
CA LEU A 57 -9.32 -0.89 1.85
C LEU A 57 -10.19 -2.09 2.27
N GLN A 58 -9.58 -3.28 2.45
CA GLN A 58 -10.30 -4.46 2.92
C GLN A 58 -10.88 -4.21 4.32
N ARG A 59 -10.05 -3.78 5.27
CA ARG A 59 -10.33 -3.42 6.68
C ARG A 59 -10.90 -4.54 7.57
N ASP A 60 -11.76 -5.39 7.02
CA ASP A 60 -12.53 -6.41 7.73
C ASP A 60 -12.67 -7.65 6.85
N TRP A 61 -12.31 -8.82 7.39
CA TRP A 61 -12.39 -10.10 6.68
C TRP A 61 -13.81 -10.66 6.59
N ALA A 62 -14.75 -10.15 7.38
CA ALA A 62 -16.17 -10.46 7.22
C ALA A 62 -16.76 -9.88 5.91
N ARG A 63 -16.05 -8.96 5.24
CA ARG A 63 -16.44 -8.43 3.92
C ARG A 63 -16.13 -9.42 2.81
N GLY A 64 -17.05 -10.36 2.62
CA GLY A 64 -16.94 -11.43 1.61
C GLY A 64 -16.84 -10.93 0.17
N GLU A 65 -17.47 -9.80 -0.18
CA GLU A 65 -17.48 -9.27 -1.56
C GLU A 65 -16.09 -8.95 -2.10
N THR A 66 -15.18 -8.43 -1.26
CA THR A 66 -13.82 -8.07 -1.64
C THR A 66 -12.79 -9.09 -1.18
N TYR A 67 -13.18 -10.10 -0.40
CA TYR A 67 -12.27 -11.04 0.25
C TYR A 67 -11.36 -11.78 -0.74
N GLU A 68 -11.93 -12.47 -1.74
CA GLU A 68 -11.14 -13.24 -2.70
C GLU A 68 -10.32 -12.33 -3.63
N LEU A 69 -10.80 -11.11 -3.92
CA LEU A 69 -10.04 -10.13 -4.71
C LEU A 69 -8.80 -9.66 -3.93
N THR A 70 -8.99 -9.21 -2.69
CA THR A 70 -7.92 -8.73 -1.81
C THR A 70 -6.89 -9.83 -1.55
N THR A 71 -7.35 -11.01 -1.11
CA THR A 71 -6.44 -12.13 -0.84
C THR A 71 -5.77 -12.64 -2.12
N GLY A 72 -6.46 -12.62 -3.26
CA GLY A 72 -5.90 -12.95 -4.57
C GLY A 72 -4.73 -12.04 -4.94
N ILE A 73 -4.91 -10.71 -4.86
CA ILE A 73 -3.84 -9.73 -5.12
C ILE A 73 -2.68 -9.94 -4.14
N ALA A 74 -2.98 -10.09 -2.85
CA ALA A 74 -1.97 -10.26 -1.80
C ALA A 74 -1.16 -11.56 -1.97
N LYS A 75 -1.73 -12.65 -2.47
CA LYS A 75 -0.98 -13.89 -2.76
C LYS A 75 0.08 -13.69 -3.84
N VAL A 76 -0.20 -12.86 -4.84
CA VAL A 76 0.71 -12.62 -5.97
C VAL A 76 1.76 -11.55 -5.62
N HIS A 77 1.36 -10.48 -4.92
CA HIS A 77 2.19 -9.29 -4.73
C HIS A 77 2.55 -8.97 -3.27
N GLY A 78 1.94 -9.63 -2.30
CA GLY A 78 2.11 -9.33 -0.87
C GLY A 78 3.34 -9.96 -0.21
N GLY A 79 4.26 -10.53 -0.99
CA GLY A 79 5.50 -11.13 -0.48
C GLY A 79 5.24 -12.16 0.65
N GLY A 80 5.87 -11.96 1.80
CA GLY A 80 5.71 -12.84 2.96
C GLY A 80 4.26 -12.95 3.47
N TYR A 81 3.48 -11.87 3.39
CA TYR A 81 2.07 -11.91 3.74
C TYR A 81 1.26 -12.79 2.78
N GLY A 82 1.55 -12.68 1.47
CA GLY A 82 0.96 -13.55 0.44
C GLY A 82 1.26 -15.02 0.67
N LEU A 83 2.50 -15.36 1.03
CA LEU A 83 2.90 -16.72 1.40
C LEU A 83 2.11 -17.24 2.61
N GLY A 84 1.85 -16.38 3.60
CA GLY A 84 1.00 -16.71 4.75
C GLY A 84 -0.42 -17.10 4.34
N ILE A 85 -1.04 -16.37 3.40
CA ILE A 85 -2.38 -16.70 2.90
C ILE A 85 -2.36 -18.03 2.12
N ILE A 86 -1.35 -18.27 1.29
CA ILE A 86 -1.20 -19.53 0.56
C ILE A 86 -1.10 -20.70 1.54
N TYR A 87 -0.24 -20.56 2.55
CA TYR A 87 -0.04 -21.55 3.59
C TYR A 87 -1.33 -21.83 4.37
N ALA A 88 -2.05 -20.79 4.80
CA ALA A 88 -3.29 -20.96 5.55
C ALA A 88 -4.36 -21.72 4.73
N LYS A 89 -4.52 -21.37 3.44
CA LYS A 89 -5.49 -22.01 2.54
C LYS A 89 -5.10 -23.47 2.23
N SER A 90 -3.81 -23.78 2.11
CA SER A 90 -3.34 -25.14 1.78
C SER A 90 -3.30 -26.08 2.99
N MET A 91 -2.93 -25.59 4.18
CA MET A 91 -2.73 -26.43 5.36
C MET A 91 -3.99 -26.63 6.20
N PHE A 92 -4.81 -25.59 6.34
CA PHE A 92 -5.98 -25.63 7.22
C PHE A 92 -7.29 -25.74 6.45
N GLY A 93 -7.22 -25.86 5.11
CA GLY A 93 -8.40 -25.78 4.26
C GLY A 93 -9.19 -24.50 4.49
N ALA A 94 -8.49 -23.41 4.87
CA ALA A 94 -9.12 -22.19 5.35
C ALA A 94 -10.09 -21.63 4.30
N SER A 95 -11.38 -21.88 4.52
CA SER A 95 -12.50 -21.14 3.98
C SER A 95 -13.03 -20.26 5.11
N GLU A 96 -12.44 -19.08 5.27
CA GLU A 96 -12.88 -18.14 6.31
C GLU A 96 -14.10 -17.36 5.82
N ALA A 97 -15.26 -18.02 5.84
CA ALA A 97 -16.60 -17.43 5.95
C ALA A 97 -17.66 -18.54 6.01
N HIS A 98 -18.29 -18.69 7.18
CA HIS A 98 -19.66 -19.17 7.36
C HIS A 98 -20.39 -18.19 8.28
#